data_AF-A0A1V8SG10-F1
#
_entry.id   AF-A0A1V8SG10-F1
#
_cell.length_a   1.000
_cell.length_b   1.000
_cell.length_c   1.000
_cell.angle_alpha   90.00
_cell.angle_beta   90.00
_cell.angle_gamma   90.00
#
_symmetry.space_group_name_H-M   'P 1'
#
loop_
_entity.id
_entity.type
_entity.pdbx_description
1 polymer ?
#
loop_
_entity_poly.entity_id
_entity_poly.type
_entity_poly.pdbx_seq_one_letter_code
_entity_poly.pdbx_strand_id
1 'polypeptide(L)'
;MSTSASPSSSIDTSSPFLLRFFSPTHYSPDPSNRTLPQILSWPDSRLESSHDYIQLLFPLPEHSAFASAPIVTQQIAEAFAAREELRGELRRAWGRMMAFYGLKVDVSSTGTTVVTATERVHASPSRWLSRFNHNHLRITQSSARCEF
;
A
#
# COMPACT_ATOMS: atom_id res chain seq x y z
N MET A 1 -24.62 25.43 15.62
CA MET A 1 -24.30 24.11 16.21
C MET A 1 -23.66 23.29 15.10
N SER A 2 -22.33 23.27 15.06
CA SER A 2 -21.57 22.52 14.05
C SER A 2 -21.10 21.23 14.69
N THR A 3 -21.64 20.10 14.24
CA THR A 3 -21.33 18.77 14.74
C THR A 3 -19.94 18.38 14.26
N SER A 4 -18.93 18.41 15.13
CA SER A 4 -17.65 17.76 14.87
C SER A 4 -17.83 16.26 15.07
N ALA A 5 -17.85 15.48 13.98
CA ALA A 5 -17.70 14.04 14.10
C ALA A 5 -16.25 13.76 14.52
N SER A 6 -16.07 13.21 15.73
CA SER A 6 -14.77 12.79 16.23
C SER A 6 -14.16 11.71 15.31
N PRO A 7 -12.88 11.80 14.91
CA PRO A 7 -12.26 10.82 14.02
C PRO A 7 -11.91 9.46 14.69
N SER A 8 -12.45 9.18 15.89
CA SER A 8 -12.14 7.99 16.69
C SER A 8 -13.11 6.81 16.50
N SER A 9 -13.76 6.69 15.34
CA SER A 9 -14.64 5.56 15.07
C SER A 9 -13.82 4.29 14.79
N SER A 10 -14.07 3.24 15.58
CA SER A 10 -13.50 1.90 15.37
C SER A 10 -13.77 1.41 13.95
N ILE A 11 -12.81 0.70 13.34
CA ILE A 11 -13.05 0.01 12.06
C ILE A 11 -14.03 -1.12 12.34
N ASP A 12 -15.07 -1.22 11.53
CA ASP A 12 -16.11 -2.24 11.63
C ASP A 12 -16.49 -2.76 10.23
N THR A 13 -17.55 -3.56 10.15
CA THR A 13 -18.03 -4.14 8.88
C THR A 13 -18.60 -3.11 7.91
N SER A 14 -19.04 -1.94 8.39
CA SER A 14 -19.58 -0.83 7.57
C SER A 14 -18.49 0.09 7.03
N SER A 15 -17.29 0.02 7.60
CA SER A 15 -16.13 0.81 7.16
C SER A 15 -15.72 0.48 5.71
N PRO A 16 -15.18 1.47 4.96
CA PRO A 16 -14.66 1.22 3.62
C PRO A 16 -13.68 0.05 3.56
N PHE A 17 -13.76 -0.74 2.47
CA PHE A 17 -12.97 -1.97 2.30
C PHE A 17 -11.47 -1.78 2.58
N LEU A 18 -10.86 -0.71 2.06
CA LEU A 18 -9.43 -0.45 2.25
C LEU A 18 -9.06 -0.30 3.74
N LEU A 19 -9.90 0.35 4.54
CA LEU A 19 -9.63 0.49 5.98
C LEU A 19 -9.67 -0.89 6.66
N ARG A 20 -10.64 -1.73 6.30
CA ARG A 20 -10.76 -3.09 6.83
C ARG A 20 -9.63 -4.02 6.37
N PHE A 21 -9.15 -3.85 5.14
CA PHE A 21 -8.05 -4.63 4.56
C PHE A 21 -6.71 -4.30 5.25
N PHE A 22 -6.45 -3.01 5.52
CA PHE A 22 -5.26 -2.54 6.22
C PHE A 22 -5.38 -2.54 7.75
N SER A 23 -6.54 -2.89 8.32
CA SER A 23 -6.73 -2.90 9.77
C SER A 23 -6.05 -4.11 10.42
N PRO A 24 -5.13 -3.92 11.38
CA PRO A 24 -4.50 -5.04 12.09
C PRO A 24 -5.45 -5.90 12.91
N THR A 25 -6.64 -5.38 13.23
CA THR A 25 -7.67 -6.10 14.00
C THR A 25 -8.62 -6.91 13.11
N HIS A 26 -8.64 -6.66 11.79
CA HIS A 26 -9.59 -7.30 10.88
C HIS A 26 -8.90 -8.09 9.76
N TYR A 27 -7.96 -7.47 9.04
CA TYR A 27 -7.39 -7.98 7.80
C TYR A 27 -8.42 -8.62 6.86
N SER A 28 -9.49 -7.89 6.54
CA SER A 28 -10.55 -8.40 5.66
C SER A 28 -9.95 -8.87 4.32
N PRO A 29 -10.32 -10.07 3.82
CA PRO A 29 -9.78 -10.57 2.57
C PRO A 29 -10.29 -9.77 1.37
N ASP A 30 -9.47 -9.69 0.33
CA ASP A 30 -9.86 -9.16 -0.97
C ASP A 30 -10.81 -10.14 -1.72
N PRO A 31 -11.35 -9.76 -2.90
CA PRO A 31 -12.21 -10.64 -3.70
C PRO A 31 -11.57 -11.96 -4.14
N SER A 32 -10.24 -12.06 -4.11
CA SER A 32 -9.49 -13.29 -4.39
C SER A 32 -9.17 -14.09 -3.11
N ASN A 33 -9.82 -13.76 -1.99
CA ASN A 33 -9.67 -14.36 -0.68
C ASN A 33 -8.25 -14.22 -0.09
N ARG A 34 -7.58 -13.09 -0.35
CA ARG A 34 -6.22 -12.79 0.11
C ARG A 34 -6.24 -11.68 1.16
N THR A 35 -5.51 -11.86 2.24
CA THR A 35 -5.32 -10.82 3.26
C THR A 35 -4.00 -10.07 3.07
N LEU A 36 -3.89 -8.87 3.66
CA LEU A 36 -2.64 -8.10 3.63
C LEU A 36 -1.45 -8.92 4.16
N PRO A 37 -1.49 -9.56 5.35
CA PRO A 37 -0.37 -10.37 5.84
C PRO A 37 0.00 -11.55 4.92
N GLN A 38 -0.99 -12.16 4.26
CA GLN A 38 -0.73 -13.23 3.29
C GLN A 38 0.05 -12.70 2.08
N ILE A 39 -0.37 -11.58 1.51
CA ILE A 39 0.31 -10.97 0.36
C ILE A 39 1.74 -10.57 0.74
N LEU A 40 1.93 -9.94 1.91
CA LEU A 40 3.25 -9.49 2.36
C LEU A 40 4.22 -10.65 2.68
N SER A 41 3.70 -11.85 2.98
CA SER A 41 4.52 -13.04 3.25
C SER A 41 4.83 -13.90 2.00
N TRP A 42 4.31 -13.54 0.83
CA TRP A 42 4.60 -14.28 -0.40
C TRP A 42 6.09 -14.25 -0.76
N PRO A 43 6.61 -15.34 -1.35
CA PRO A 43 7.94 -15.33 -1.95
C PRO A 43 7.95 -14.43 -3.19
N ASP A 44 9.12 -13.89 -3.53
CA ASP A 44 9.27 -12.96 -4.67
C ASP A 44 8.83 -13.60 -6.00
N SER A 45 8.98 -14.91 -6.18
CA SER A 45 8.48 -15.64 -7.36
C SER A 45 6.96 -15.54 -7.53
N ARG A 46 6.21 -15.49 -6.42
CA ARG A 46 4.76 -15.32 -6.44
C ARG A 46 4.36 -13.87 -6.70
N LEU A 47 5.12 -12.91 -6.17
CA LEU A 47 4.92 -11.50 -6.49
C LEU A 47 5.19 -11.19 -7.96
N GLU A 48 6.22 -11.80 -8.55
CA GLU A 48 6.55 -11.64 -9.98
C GLU A 48 5.45 -12.19 -10.92
N SER A 49 4.75 -13.24 -10.50
CA SER A 49 3.74 -13.93 -11.32
C SER A 49 2.34 -13.32 -11.24
N SER A 50 2.04 -12.50 -10.24
CA SER A 50 0.72 -11.89 -10.02
C SER A 50 0.86 -10.37 -9.94
N HIS A 51 0.16 -9.59 -10.75
CA HIS A 51 0.30 -8.11 -10.75
C HIS A 51 -0.93 -7.39 -10.21
N ASP A 52 -1.97 -8.12 -9.81
CA ASP A 52 -3.25 -7.57 -9.35
C ASP A 52 -3.21 -7.10 -7.89
N TYR A 53 -2.40 -7.75 -7.05
CA TYR A 53 -2.26 -7.39 -5.64
C TYR A 53 -1.69 -5.97 -5.45
N ILE A 54 -0.80 -5.52 -6.34
CA ILE A 54 -0.16 -4.21 -6.20
C ILE A 54 -1.18 -3.08 -6.32
N GLN A 55 -2.28 -3.34 -7.03
CA GLN A 55 -3.34 -2.37 -7.16
C GLN A 55 -4.15 -2.17 -5.88
N LEU A 56 -4.18 -3.19 -5.02
CA LEU A 56 -4.77 -3.15 -3.69
C LEU A 56 -3.84 -2.50 -2.66
N LEU A 57 -2.52 -2.74 -2.78
CA LEU A 57 -1.53 -2.15 -1.86
C LEU A 57 -1.34 -0.65 -2.08
N PHE A 58 -1.35 -0.20 -3.35
CA PHE A 58 -1.17 1.21 -3.71
C PHE A 58 -2.25 1.64 -4.71
N PRO A 59 -3.49 1.82 -4.24
CA PRO A 59 -4.59 2.32 -5.06
C PRO A 59 -4.33 3.75 -5.54
N LEU A 60 -4.72 4.07 -6.79
CA LEU A 60 -4.68 5.43 -7.33
C LEU A 60 -5.99 6.18 -6.99
N PRO A 61 -5.96 7.52 -6.89
CA PRO A 61 -7.16 8.34 -6.77
C PRO A 61 -7.99 8.38 -8.06
N GLU A 62 -7.36 8.09 -9.21
CA GLU A 62 -8.04 8.02 -10.51
C GLU A 62 -8.45 6.58 -10.83
N HIS A 63 -9.57 6.42 -11.55
CA HIS A 63 -10.00 5.12 -12.05
C HIS A 63 -8.87 4.51 -12.90
N SER A 64 -8.32 3.40 -12.43
CA SER A 64 -7.48 2.53 -13.25
C SER A 64 -8.34 1.96 -14.38
N ALA A 65 -7.76 1.75 -15.58
CA ALA A 65 -8.39 0.99 -16.65
C ALA A 65 -8.77 -0.45 -16.24
N PHE A 66 -8.24 -0.92 -15.10
CA PHE A 66 -8.67 -2.13 -14.42
C PHE A 66 -9.79 -1.81 -13.41
N ALA A 67 -11.01 -2.23 -13.75
CA ALA A 67 -12.27 -1.89 -13.07
C ALA A 67 -12.40 -2.36 -11.60
N SER A 68 -11.43 -3.09 -11.03
CA SER A 68 -11.54 -3.73 -9.72
C SER A 68 -10.65 -3.12 -8.62
N ALA A 69 -9.84 -2.10 -8.92
CA ALA A 69 -8.99 -1.48 -7.90
C ALA A 69 -9.82 -0.53 -7.02
N PRO A 70 -9.73 -0.62 -5.68
CA PRO A 70 -10.44 0.28 -4.79
C PRO A 70 -9.91 1.72 -4.94
N ILE A 71 -10.80 2.70 -4.86
CA ILE A 71 -10.46 4.12 -4.99
C ILE A 71 -10.17 4.70 -3.60
N VAL A 72 -9.11 5.50 -3.49
CA VAL A 72 -8.83 6.27 -2.28
C VAL A 72 -9.73 7.51 -2.25
N THR A 73 -10.82 7.43 -1.51
CA THR A 73 -11.68 8.59 -1.24
C THR A 73 -11.04 9.50 -0.19
N GLN A 74 -11.53 10.74 -0.07
CA GLN A 74 -11.08 11.68 0.97
C GLN A 74 -11.23 11.07 2.38
N GLN A 75 -12.35 10.40 2.66
CA GLN A 75 -12.59 9.71 3.93
C GLN A 75 -11.50 8.66 4.24
N ILE A 76 -11.08 7.89 3.22
CA ILE A 76 -10.03 6.88 3.38
C ILE A 76 -8.69 7.58 3.66
N ALA A 77 -8.36 8.62 2.89
CA ALA A 77 -7.13 9.38 3.10
C ALA A 77 -7.06 10.00 4.51
N GLU A 78 -8.14 10.61 4.98
CA GLU A 78 -8.25 11.17 6.33
C GLU A 78 -8.10 10.09 7.41
N ALA A 79 -8.70 8.92 7.21
CA ALA A 79 -8.55 7.80 8.14
C ALA A 79 -7.10 7.29 8.23
N PHE A 80 -6.39 7.17 7.11
CA PHE A 80 -4.95 6.85 7.14
C PHE A 80 -4.13 7.98 7.77
N ALA A 81 -4.47 9.24 7.53
CA ALA A 81 -3.79 10.40 8.15
C ALA A 81 -4.06 10.53 9.66
N ALA A 82 -5.17 10.01 10.16
CA ALA A 82 -5.51 10.05 11.58
C ALA A 82 -4.97 8.84 12.39
N ARG A 83 -4.61 7.73 11.73
CA ARG A 83 -4.45 6.42 12.41
C ARG A 83 -3.09 5.79 12.16
N GLU A 84 -2.31 5.65 13.23
CA GLU A 84 -0.94 5.13 13.15
C GLU A 84 -0.89 3.65 12.78
N GLU A 85 -1.86 2.86 13.22
CA GLU A 85 -1.92 1.44 12.90
C GLU A 85 -2.13 1.18 11.40
N LEU A 86 -2.91 2.03 10.72
CA LEU A 86 -3.11 1.94 9.27
C LEU A 86 -1.86 2.39 8.50
N ARG A 87 -1.21 3.48 8.96
CA ARG A 87 0.08 3.91 8.39
C ARG A 87 1.16 2.87 8.59
N GLY A 88 1.19 2.19 9.73
CA GLY A 88 2.11 1.09 10.01
C GLY A 88 1.99 -0.04 8.99
N GLU A 89 0.76 -0.46 8.68
CA GLU A 89 0.50 -1.48 7.66
C GLU A 89 0.87 -1.01 6.24
N LEU A 90 0.60 0.25 5.90
CA LEU A 90 1.03 0.84 4.64
C LEU A 90 2.56 0.89 4.52
N ARG A 91 3.27 1.25 5.60
CA ARG A 91 4.74 1.23 5.67
C ARG A 91 5.29 -0.17 5.50
N ARG A 92 4.66 -1.19 6.11
CA ARG A 92 5.01 -2.60 5.92
C ARG A 92 4.83 -3.03 4.46
N ALA A 93 3.72 -2.66 3.84
CA ALA A 93 3.47 -2.94 2.42
C ALA A 93 4.51 -2.28 1.52
N TRP A 94 4.83 -1.02 1.78
CA TRP A 94 5.86 -0.29 1.05
C TRP A 94 7.25 -0.91 1.22
N GLY A 95 7.69 -1.18 2.45
CA GLY A 95 8.98 -1.82 2.72
C GLY A 95 9.12 -3.20 2.05
N ARG A 96 8.04 -4.00 2.06
CA ARG A 96 8.02 -5.29 1.35
C ARG A 96 8.22 -5.15 -0.15
N MET A 97 7.65 -4.10 -0.75
CA MET A 97 7.75 -3.83 -2.18
C MET A 97 9.09 -3.21 -2.56
N MET A 98 9.67 -2.36 -1.71
CA MET A 98 11.05 -1.90 -1.88
C MET A 98 12.02 -3.08 -1.86
N ALA A 99 11.90 -3.99 -0.90
CA ALA A 99 12.70 -5.20 -0.84
C ALA A 99 12.51 -6.10 -2.09
N PHE A 100 11.28 -6.22 -2.58
CA PHE A 100 10.98 -6.93 -3.83
C PHE A 100 11.75 -6.32 -5.01
N TYR A 101 11.73 -4.99 -5.16
CA TYR A 101 12.46 -4.27 -6.20
C TYR A 101 13.99 -4.22 -6.00
N GLY A 102 14.52 -4.88 -4.96
CA GLY A 102 15.96 -4.84 -4.67
C GLY A 102 16.40 -3.51 -4.06
N LEU A 103 15.51 -2.78 -3.42
CA LEU A 103 15.79 -1.55 -2.69
C LEU A 103 15.84 -1.83 -1.19
N LYS A 104 16.87 -1.31 -0.52
CA LYS A 104 16.96 -1.28 0.94
C LYS A 104 16.48 0.08 1.43
N VAL A 105 15.59 0.05 2.42
CA VAL A 105 15.09 1.24 3.10
C VAL A 105 15.71 1.27 4.49
N ASP A 106 16.43 2.33 4.79
CA ASP A 106 16.94 2.64 6.12
C ASP A 106 16.27 3.92 6.62
N VAL A 107 15.53 3.84 7.72
CA VAL A 107 14.94 5.02 8.38
C VAL A 107 15.85 5.41 9.54
N SER A 108 16.44 6.60 9.48
CA SER A 108 17.28 7.10 10.56
C SER A 108 16.43 7.44 11.79
N SER A 109 17.08 7.52 12.95
CA SER A 109 16.46 8.02 14.19
C SER A 109 15.96 9.48 14.10
N THR A 110 16.39 10.22 13.08
CA THR A 110 15.96 11.60 12.80
C THR A 110 14.80 11.66 11.79
N GLY A 111 14.23 10.52 11.40
CA GLY A 111 13.12 10.43 10.43
C GLY A 111 13.56 10.51 8.96
N THR A 112 14.87 10.59 8.69
CA THR A 112 15.39 10.60 7.32
C THR A 112 15.30 9.19 6.73
N THR A 113 14.52 9.03 5.66
CA THR A 113 14.43 7.76 4.93
C THR A 113 15.46 7.75 3.81
N VAL A 114 16.41 6.81 3.87
CA VAL A 114 17.41 6.56 2.83
C VAL A 114 17.02 5.30 2.08
N VAL A 115 16.90 5.41 0.75
CA VAL A 115 16.63 4.28 -0.13
C VAL A 115 17.87 4.00 -0.95
N THR A 116 18.44 2.80 -0.81
CA THR A 116 19.67 2.38 -1.50
C THR A 116 19.38 1.17 -2.38
N ALA A 117 19.93 1.14 -3.59
CA ALA A 117 19.89 -0.05 -4.42
C ALA A 117 20.77 -1.15 -3.82
N THR A 118 20.26 -2.38 -3.80
CA THR A 118 21.05 -3.57 -3.46
C THR A 118 21.66 -4.18 -4.71
N GLU A 119 22.61 -5.10 -4.55
CA GLU A 119 23.16 -5.90 -5.67
C GLU A 119 22.13 -6.81 -6.34
N ARG A 120 20.90 -6.85 -5.81
CA ARG A 120 19.82 -7.67 -6.34
C ARG A 120 19.31 -7.09 -7.65
N VAL A 121 19.65 -7.74 -8.75
CA VAL A 121 19.06 -7.48 -10.06
C VAL A 121 17.73 -8.22 -10.15
N HIS A 122 16.62 -7.49 -10.30
CA HIS A 122 15.30 -8.10 -10.51
C HIS A 122 15.35 -8.99 -11.75
N ALA A 123 14.77 -10.19 -11.69
CA ALA A 123 14.81 -11.14 -12.80
C ALA A 123 14.04 -10.64 -14.05
N SER A 124 13.19 -9.62 -13.91
CA SER A 124 12.43 -9.01 -15.00
C SER A 124 12.24 -7.50 -14.78
N PRO A 125 13.31 -6.69 -14.87
CA PRO A 125 13.24 -5.25 -14.63
C PRO A 125 12.30 -4.59 -15.64
N SER A 126 12.20 -5.08 -16.87
CA SER A 126 11.30 -4.54 -17.90
C SER A 126 9.81 -4.77 -17.61
N ARG A 127 9.44 -5.84 -16.89
CA ARG A 127 8.03 -6.07 -16.49
C ARG A 127 7.59 -5.06 -15.44
N TRP A 128 8.48 -4.70 -14.53
CA TRP A 128 8.18 -3.77 -13.46
C TRP A 128 8.58 -2.34 -13.83
N LEU A 129 9.85 -2.04 -14.11
CA LEU A 129 10.48 -0.75 -14.42
C LEU A 129 10.16 -0.15 -15.82
N SER A 130 9.26 -0.74 -16.61
CA SER A 130 8.90 -0.11 -17.89
C SER A 130 8.03 1.13 -17.68
N ARG A 131 8.26 2.17 -18.49
CA ARG A 131 7.50 3.44 -18.48
C ARG A 131 5.99 3.27 -18.71
N PHE A 132 5.58 2.12 -19.27
CA PHE A 132 4.19 1.76 -19.55
C PHE A 132 3.55 0.88 -18.46
N ASN A 133 4.32 0.48 -17.43
CA ASN A 133 3.75 -0.14 -16.25
C ASN A 133 3.46 0.94 -15.19
N HIS A 134 2.16 1.24 -15.01
CA HIS A 134 1.64 2.23 -14.06
C HIS A 134 1.99 1.97 -12.58
N ASN A 135 2.65 0.85 -12.25
CA ASN A 135 3.04 0.48 -10.89
C ASN A 135 4.02 1.48 -10.25
N HIS A 136 4.90 2.14 -11.01
CA HIS A 136 5.83 3.16 -10.48
C HIS A 136 5.14 4.42 -10.01
N LEU A 137 4.12 4.85 -10.75
CA LEU A 137 3.30 6.02 -10.38
C LEU A 137 2.53 5.75 -9.09
N ARG A 138 2.06 4.52 -8.88
CA ARG A 138 1.36 4.08 -7.66
C ARG A 138 2.23 4.20 -6.42
N ILE A 139 3.46 3.70 -6.50
CA ILE A 139 4.38 3.68 -5.36
C ILE A 139 4.88 5.09 -5.02
N THR A 140 5.23 5.89 -6.04
CA THR A 140 5.74 7.25 -5.84
C THR A 140 4.66 8.22 -5.35
N GLN A 141 3.40 8.08 -5.79
CA GLN A 141 2.29 8.87 -5.24
C GLN A 141 1.93 8.49 -3.81
N SER A 142 1.97 7.21 -3.43
CA SER A 142 1.75 6.80 -2.05
C SER A 142 2.80 7.39 -1.09
N SER A 143 4.07 7.48 -1.50
CA SER A 143 5.11 8.14 -0.69
C SER A 143 4.99 9.66 -0.60
N ALA A 144 4.42 10.33 -1.62
CA ALA A 144 4.31 11.79 -1.63
C ALA A 144 3.08 12.32 -0.88
N ARG A 145 2.01 11.51 -0.75
CA ARG A 145 0.77 11.90 -0.05
C ARG A 145 0.74 11.49 1.42
N CYS A 146 1.50 10.47 1.79
CA CYS A 146 1.82 10.19 3.18
C CYS A 146 3.09 10.97 3.51
N GLU A 147 2.97 12.26 3.84
CA GLU A 147 4.02 12.88 4.64
C GLU A 147 4.12 12.08 5.95
N PHE A 148 5.30 11.47 6.16
CA PHE A 148 5.64 10.66 7.31
C PHE A 148 6.05 11.53 8.51
#